data_AF-A0A5N9GKD7-F1
#
_entry.id   AF-A0A5N9GKD7-F1
#
_cell.length_a   1.000
_cell.length_b   1.000
_cell.length_c   1.000
_cell.angle_alpha   90.00
_cell.angle_beta   90.00
_cell.angle_gamma   90.00
#
_symmetry.space_group_name_H-M   'P 1'
#
loop_
_entity.id
_entity.type
_entity.pdbx_description
1 polymer ?
#
loop_
_entity_poly.entity_id
_entity_poly.type
_entity_poly.pdbx_seq_one_letter_code
_entity_poly.pdbx_strand_id
1 'polypeptide(L)'
;PWGNTAPRQEHANLDGINRGVIDVNGSPQGDSAFGCRQMLGNVWEWVEDRFWPFPGFVLDPYKEYSAPWFGDRRVLRGGCWATRSRLVRNTWRNFFTPDRNDIFSGFRTCAL
;
A
#
# COMPACT_ATOMS: atom_id res chain seq x y z
N PRO A 1 -0.50 7.07 -8.86
CA PRO A 1 -0.60 6.26 -10.11
C PRO A 1 -1.05 7.11 -11.31
N TRP A 2 -2.06 7.94 -11.09
CA TRP A 2 -2.73 8.81 -12.07
C TRP A 2 -2.14 10.23 -12.21
N GLY A 3 -0.94 10.48 -11.69
CA GLY A 3 -0.29 11.80 -11.71
C GLY A 3 -0.35 12.55 -10.37
N ASN A 4 -0.40 13.89 -10.44
CA ASN A 4 -0.20 14.80 -9.29
C ASN A 4 -1.50 15.29 -8.63
N THR A 5 -2.66 14.86 -9.11
CA THR A 5 -3.95 15.26 -8.53
C THR A 5 -4.24 14.49 -7.25
N ALA A 6 -4.92 15.15 -6.32
CA ALA A 6 -5.30 14.53 -5.05
C ALA A 6 -6.19 13.29 -5.28
N PRO A 7 -6.10 12.26 -4.40
CA PRO A 7 -6.95 11.09 -4.49
C PRO A 7 -8.44 11.48 -4.40
N ARG A 8 -9.25 10.89 -5.27
CA ARG A 8 -10.72 10.99 -5.29
C ARG A 8 -11.29 9.59 -5.45
N GLN A 9 -12.59 9.41 -5.20
CA GLN A 9 -13.23 8.08 -5.29
C GLN A 9 -13.10 7.44 -6.67
N GLU A 10 -13.09 8.25 -7.74
CA GLU A 10 -12.85 7.76 -9.12
C GLU A 10 -11.43 7.22 -9.34
N HIS A 11 -10.46 7.66 -8.53
CA HIS A 11 -9.06 7.24 -8.61
C HIS A 11 -8.75 6.03 -7.72
N ALA A 12 -9.32 5.94 -6.51
CA ALA A 12 -9.00 4.87 -5.58
C ALA A 12 -10.08 4.67 -4.52
N ASN A 13 -10.24 3.42 -4.06
CA ASN A 13 -11.07 3.08 -2.91
C ASN A 13 -10.29 3.32 -1.61
N LEU A 14 -10.56 4.44 -0.94
CA LEU A 14 -9.88 4.92 0.27
C LEU A 14 -10.91 5.51 1.27
N ASP A 15 -10.42 6.00 2.41
CA ASP A 15 -11.15 6.78 3.41
C ASP A 15 -12.30 6.06 4.14
N GLY A 16 -12.45 4.75 3.94
CA GLY A 16 -13.47 3.95 4.61
C GLY A 16 -14.88 4.09 4.03
N ILE A 17 -15.03 4.74 2.86
CA ILE A 17 -16.34 5.14 2.31
C ILE A 17 -17.18 3.92 1.93
N ASN A 18 -16.60 2.98 1.18
CA ASN A 18 -17.29 1.76 0.74
C ASN A 18 -17.40 0.68 1.82
N ARG A 19 -16.76 0.89 3.00
CA ARG A 19 -16.68 -0.07 4.11
C ARG A 19 -16.23 -1.49 3.71
N GLY A 20 -15.45 -1.59 2.65
CA GLY A 20 -15.01 -2.86 2.10
C GLY A 20 -14.27 -2.68 0.77
N VAL A 21 -13.89 -3.81 0.19
CA VAL A 21 -13.30 -3.86 -1.14
C VAL A 21 -14.35 -3.56 -2.21
N ILE A 22 -13.90 -3.03 -3.34
CA ILE A 22 -14.71 -2.88 -4.56
C ILE A 22 -14.20 -3.84 -5.63
N ASP A 23 -15.01 -4.00 -6.69
CA ASP A 23 -14.68 -4.83 -7.85
C ASP A 23 -13.28 -4.48 -8.41
N VAL A 24 -12.55 -5.49 -8.88
CA VAL A 24 -11.19 -5.34 -9.42
C VAL A 24 -11.13 -4.42 -10.64
N ASN A 25 -12.25 -4.23 -11.34
CA ASN A 25 -12.36 -3.30 -12.47
C ASN A 25 -12.74 -1.87 -12.05
N GLY A 26 -13.01 -1.62 -10.77
CA GLY A 26 -13.40 -0.31 -10.26
C GLY A 26 -12.26 0.72 -10.25
N SER A 27 -12.63 2.01 -10.31
CA SER A 27 -11.72 3.17 -10.33
C SER A 27 -10.72 3.19 -11.51
N PRO A 28 -11.17 3.09 -12.77
CA PRO A 28 -10.29 3.08 -13.94
C PRO A 28 -9.48 4.37 -14.13
N GLN A 29 -9.96 5.51 -13.61
CA GLN A 29 -9.18 6.76 -13.62
C GLN A 29 -7.97 6.70 -12.69
N GLY A 30 -7.88 5.65 -11.87
CA GLY A 30 -6.77 5.36 -10.97
C GLY A 30 -5.65 4.53 -11.57
N ASP A 31 -5.78 4.11 -12.83
CA ASP A 31 -4.81 3.24 -13.47
C ASP A 31 -3.42 3.90 -13.48
N SER A 32 -2.37 3.08 -13.28
CA SER A 32 -0.99 3.54 -13.40
C SER A 32 -0.65 3.86 -14.86
N ALA A 33 0.49 4.52 -15.08
CA ALA A 33 1.04 4.72 -16.42
C ALA A 33 1.29 3.41 -17.21
N PHE A 34 1.30 2.25 -16.52
CA PHE A 34 1.46 0.92 -17.10
C PHE A 34 0.14 0.14 -17.19
N GLY A 35 -1.00 0.79 -16.97
CA GLY A 35 -2.32 0.16 -17.01
C GLY A 35 -2.65 -0.70 -15.78
N CYS A 36 -1.86 -0.60 -14.70
CA CYS A 36 -2.15 -1.34 -13.47
C CYS A 36 -3.24 -0.63 -12.66
N ARG A 37 -4.40 -1.28 -12.53
CA ARG A 37 -5.56 -0.79 -11.77
C ARG A 37 -5.41 -1.00 -10.28
N GLN A 38 -5.96 -0.08 -9.49
CA GLN A 38 -6.05 -0.17 -8.02
C GLN A 38 -4.70 -0.36 -7.32
N MET A 39 -3.64 0.27 -7.84
CA MET A 39 -2.32 0.28 -7.17
C MET A 39 -2.30 1.04 -5.84
N LEU A 40 -3.31 1.86 -5.57
CA LEU A 40 -3.55 2.49 -4.28
C LEU A 40 -4.97 2.14 -3.80
N GLY A 41 -5.12 1.84 -2.50
CA GLY A 41 -6.40 1.51 -1.89
C GLY A 41 -6.87 0.09 -2.18
N ASN A 42 -8.15 -0.16 -1.94
CA ASN A 42 -8.77 -1.50 -1.94
C ASN A 42 -8.18 -2.44 -0.89
N VAL A 43 -6.99 -3.01 -1.10
CA VAL A 43 -6.27 -3.88 -0.14
C VAL A 43 -4.79 -3.55 -0.11
N TRP A 44 -4.17 -3.74 1.05
CA TRP A 44 -2.71 -3.79 1.12
C TRP A 44 -2.20 -4.98 0.30
N GLU A 45 -1.24 -4.76 -0.59
CA GLU A 45 -0.67 -5.84 -1.41
C GLU A 45 0.66 -6.30 -0.81
N TRP A 46 0.75 -7.60 -0.43
CA TRP A 46 2.01 -8.23 -0.03
C TRP A 46 3.01 -8.22 -1.18
N VAL A 47 4.28 -7.94 -0.87
CA VAL A 47 5.40 -8.09 -1.81
C VAL A 47 6.45 -9.05 -1.24
N GLU A 48 7.29 -9.59 -2.11
CA GLU A 48 8.34 -10.53 -1.70
C GLU A 48 9.37 -9.87 -0.76
N ASP A 49 9.67 -8.58 -0.95
CA ASP A 49 10.69 -7.87 -0.19
C ASP A 49 10.52 -7.98 1.34
N ARG A 50 11.63 -8.24 2.02
CA ARG A 50 11.73 -8.07 3.46
C ARG A 50 11.77 -6.58 3.81
N PHE A 51 11.29 -6.24 5.00
CA PHE A 51 11.36 -4.88 5.51
C PHE A 51 12.79 -4.56 5.94
N TRP A 52 13.58 -4.03 5.00
CA TRP A 52 14.92 -3.51 5.25
C TRP A 52 15.01 -2.01 4.99
N PRO A 53 15.97 -1.29 5.59
CA PRO A 53 16.21 0.10 5.28
C PRO A 53 16.64 0.24 3.82
N PHE A 54 16.23 1.33 3.17
CA PHE A 54 16.82 1.71 1.90
C PHE A 54 18.25 2.24 2.12
N PRO A 55 19.12 2.18 1.09
CA PRO A 55 20.43 2.84 1.15
C PRO A 55 20.31 4.30 1.59
N GLY A 56 21.11 4.71 2.57
CA GLY A 56 21.08 6.06 3.13
C GLY A 56 19.94 6.32 4.12
N PHE A 57 19.25 5.29 4.63
CA PHE A 57 18.26 5.47 5.69
C PHE A 57 18.84 6.18 6.91
N VAL A 58 18.15 7.22 7.36
CA VAL A 58 18.41 7.95 8.60
C VAL A 58 17.18 7.81 9.50
N LEU A 59 17.40 7.56 10.79
CA LEU A 59 16.32 7.43 11.76
C LEU A 59 15.52 8.74 11.89
N ASP A 60 14.21 8.62 11.82
CA ASP A 60 13.27 9.66 12.22
C ASP A 60 13.35 9.87 13.76
N PRO A 61 12.98 11.06 14.30
CA PRO A 61 12.84 11.26 15.73
C PRO A 61 11.98 10.19 16.43
N TYR A 62 10.98 9.63 15.75
CA TYR A 62 10.28 8.44 16.21
C TYR A 62 11.06 7.16 15.86
N LYS A 63 12.13 6.92 16.62
CA LYS A 63 13.13 5.88 16.36
C LYS A 63 12.55 4.47 16.29
N GLU A 64 11.49 4.21 17.06
CA GLU A 64 10.88 2.90 17.20
C GLU A 64 9.93 2.54 16.04
N TYR A 65 9.65 3.50 15.14
CA TYR A 65 8.69 3.28 14.07
C TYR A 65 9.14 2.25 13.04
N SER A 66 10.43 2.18 12.69
CA SER A 66 10.92 1.31 11.62
C SER A 66 12.08 0.42 12.04
N ALA A 67 13.11 0.97 12.69
CA ALA A 67 14.35 0.24 12.98
C ALA A 67 14.16 -1.08 13.74
N PRO A 68 13.34 -1.14 14.80
CA PRO A 68 13.13 -2.37 15.55
C PRO A 68 12.46 -3.49 14.75
N TRP A 69 11.85 -3.16 13.60
CA TRP A 69 11.02 -4.07 12.83
C TRP A 69 11.70 -4.58 11.56
N PHE A 70 12.95 -4.21 11.33
CA PHE A 70 13.69 -4.67 10.17
C PHE A 70 14.00 -6.18 10.24
N GLY A 71 14.09 -6.82 9.07
CA GLY A 71 14.45 -8.23 8.93
C GLY A 71 13.26 -9.16 8.74
N ASP A 72 12.61 -9.56 9.83
CA ASP A 72 11.68 -10.70 9.82
C ASP A 72 10.29 -10.39 9.25
N ARG A 73 10.03 -9.11 8.95
CA ARG A 73 8.74 -8.67 8.39
C ARG A 73 8.80 -8.58 6.88
N ARG A 74 7.67 -8.87 6.24
CA ARG A 74 7.47 -8.63 4.80
C ARG A 74 6.78 -7.30 4.59
N VAL A 75 7.03 -6.69 3.44
CA VAL A 75 6.47 -5.38 3.09
C VAL A 75 5.08 -5.55 2.48
N LEU A 76 4.20 -4.58 2.76
CA LEU A 76 2.96 -4.37 2.02
C LEU A 76 2.92 -2.97 1.41
N ARG A 77 2.23 -2.83 0.29
CA ARG A 77 2.15 -1.60 -0.53
C ARG A 77 0.70 -1.23 -0.84
N GLY A 78 0.50 0.00 -1.29
CA GLY A 78 -0.78 0.47 -1.86
C GLY A 78 -1.78 1.07 -0.86
N GLY A 79 -1.78 0.65 0.41
CA GLY A 79 -2.88 1.01 1.32
C GLY A 79 -4.10 0.13 1.09
N CYS A 80 -5.10 0.23 1.95
CA CYS A 80 -6.37 -0.48 1.82
C CYS A 80 -7.57 0.48 1.81
N TRP A 81 -8.79 -0.04 1.63
CA TRP A 81 -10.03 0.77 1.63
C TRP A 81 -10.23 1.63 2.89
N ALA A 82 -9.66 1.22 4.03
CA ALA A 82 -9.71 1.97 5.29
C ALA A 82 -8.61 3.04 5.43
N THR A 83 -7.63 3.05 4.51
CA THR A 83 -6.51 4.01 4.54
C THR A 83 -7.00 5.42 4.23
N ARG A 84 -6.54 6.40 5.02
CA ARG A 84 -6.85 7.81 4.78
C ARG A 84 -6.08 8.33 3.56
N SER A 85 -6.78 8.97 2.63
CA SER A 85 -6.19 9.56 1.42
C SER A 85 -5.08 10.56 1.71
N ARG A 86 -5.17 11.30 2.81
CA ARG A 86 -4.10 12.23 3.24
C ARG A 86 -2.77 11.56 3.64
N LEU A 87 -2.78 10.25 3.91
CA LEU A 87 -1.58 9.49 4.31
C LEU A 87 -1.01 8.64 3.18
N VAL A 88 -1.80 8.40 2.12
CA VAL A 88 -1.40 7.47 1.06
C VAL A 88 -0.34 8.10 0.18
N ARG A 89 0.73 7.35 -0.09
CA ARG A 89 1.78 7.70 -1.04
C ARG A 89 2.33 6.42 -1.65
N ASN A 90 2.74 6.48 -2.92
CA ASN A 90 3.35 5.35 -3.63
C ASN A 90 4.61 4.81 -2.92
N THR A 91 5.28 5.62 -2.11
CA THR A 91 6.48 5.23 -1.35
C THR A 91 6.16 4.62 0.02
N TRP A 92 4.90 4.58 0.49
CA TRP A 92 4.58 4.12 1.85
C TRP A 92 4.68 2.60 1.99
N ARG A 93 5.52 2.15 2.92
CA ARG A 93 5.76 0.74 3.22
C ARG A 93 5.08 0.41 4.54
N ASN A 94 4.12 -0.50 4.49
CA ASN A 94 3.60 -1.16 5.69
C ASN A 94 4.38 -2.48 5.88
N PHE A 95 4.32 -3.06 7.08
CA PHE A 95 5.12 -4.25 7.40
C PHE A 95 4.47 -5.11 8.47
N PHE A 96 4.45 -6.41 8.26
CA PHE A 96 3.94 -7.39 9.21
C PHE A 96 4.72 -8.70 9.11
N THR A 97 4.58 -9.54 10.13
CA THR A 97 5.06 -10.92 10.03
C THR A 97 4.22 -11.67 8.99
N PRO A 98 4.79 -12.63 8.24
CA PRO A 98 4.13 -13.23 7.09
C PRO A 98 2.86 -14.04 7.43
N ASP A 99 2.72 -14.46 8.68
CA ASP A 99 1.60 -15.23 9.21
C ASP A 99 0.33 -14.40 9.48
N ARG A 100 0.44 -13.07 9.46
CA ARG A 100 -0.67 -12.17 9.78
C ARG A 100 -1.75 -12.17 8.70
N ASN A 101 -2.99 -12.43 9.11
CA ASN A 101 -4.17 -12.48 8.24
C ASN A 101 -5.35 -11.61 8.73
N ASP A 102 -5.16 -10.85 9.80
CA ASP A 102 -6.12 -9.90 10.39
C ASP A 102 -6.04 -8.49 9.76
N ILE A 103 -5.14 -8.31 8.80
CA ILE A 103 -4.91 -7.06 8.08
C ILE A 103 -5.78 -7.07 6.82
N PHE A 104 -6.34 -5.92 6.42
CA PHE A 104 -6.99 -5.74 5.12
C PHE A 104 -5.99 -5.84 3.96
N SER A 105 -5.56 -7.06 3.66
CA SER A 105 -4.47 -7.39 2.77
C SER A 105 -4.87 -8.46 1.74
N GLY A 106 -4.16 -8.45 0.63
CA GLY A 106 -4.23 -9.41 -0.45
C GLY A 106 -2.88 -9.44 -1.18
N PHE A 107 -2.87 -9.81 -2.44
CA PHE A 107 -1.66 -9.82 -3.26
C PHE A 107 -1.98 -9.56 -4.72
N ARG A 108 -0.94 -9.19 -5.46
CA ARG A 108 -0.94 -9.10 -6.92
C ARG A 108 0.21 -9.93 -7.44
N THR A 109 -0.04 -10.74 -8.46
CA THR A 109 1.00 -11.54 -9.09
C THR A 109 1.84 -10.69 -10.04
N CYS A 110 3.08 -11.12 -10.24
CA CYS A 110 3.95 -10.64 -11.31
C CYS A 110 4.60 -11.87 -11.97
N ALA A 111 5.05 -11.71 -13.20
CA ALA A 111 5.96 -12.68 -13.82
C ALA A 111 7.38 -12.45 -13.27
N LEU A 112 8.15 -13.54 -13.16
CA LEU A 112 9.57 -13.53 -12.79
C LEU A 112 10.45 -13.56 -14.05
#